data_AF-A0AA95B7U8-F1
#
_entry.id   AF-A0AA95B7U8-F1
#
_cell.length_a   1.000
_cell.length_b   1.000
_cell.length_c   1.000
_cell.angle_alpha   90.00
_cell.angle_beta   90.00
_cell.angle_gamma   90.00
#
_symmetry.space_group_name_H-M   'P 1'
#
loop_
_entity.id
_entity.type
_entity.pdbx_description
1 polymer ?
#
loop_
_entity_poly.entity_id
_entity_poly.type
_entity_poly.pdbx_seq_one_letter_code
_entity_poly.pdbx_strand_id
1 'polypeptide(L)'
;MKKHNIQLTTPEIAALWTTYIQNSATICFYKHFLQQVEDTEIERIVKESLFLEERYNEEIQKIFIKEDFPVPDGFSDKDVNLAAPPLYTDLFALSFAYRVGQMTVPYYASVLTKVARGDVVAFFSECLKTSTKHYRNALDLMLAKGIYDRPPKVPYPKNVQYIKEQQTILGAWLGDKRPLNVMELGEIFYVIERNYIGMVMLLGLIQVMRDQEIKEYLKKGKILAEKQVEVFNKVLKEEDHLGNVPVSLEVTDSTVSPFSDKLILFLITTTSSAGLYLLAYAMSTAMRKDLAMHYSTIMLDVAKYGEDGLEMLIRRGWMEQPPQSVDREKLQE
;
A
#
# COMPACT_ATOMS: atom_id res chain seq x y z
N MET A 1 -39.95 13.47 3.19
CA MET A 1 -39.21 13.84 1.96
C MET A 1 -39.42 12.75 0.93
N LYS A 2 -39.75 13.09 -0.32
CA LYS A 2 -39.78 12.09 -1.41
C LYS A 2 -38.36 11.52 -1.56
N LYS A 3 -38.20 10.19 -1.55
CA LYS A 3 -36.92 9.55 -1.86
C LYS A 3 -36.63 9.76 -3.33
N HIS A 4 -35.82 10.76 -3.66
CA HIS A 4 -35.23 10.88 -4.98
C HIS A 4 -34.21 9.75 -5.13
N ASN A 5 -34.24 9.02 -6.25
CA ASN A 5 -33.18 8.08 -6.58
C ASN A 5 -31.97 8.90 -7.04
N ILE A 6 -31.00 9.10 -6.15
CA ILE A 6 -29.79 9.88 -6.42
C ILE A 6 -28.72 8.91 -6.91
N GLN A 7 -28.33 9.06 -8.17
CA GLN A 7 -27.26 8.28 -8.80
C GLN A 7 -25.94 8.46 -8.05
N LEU A 8 -25.07 7.45 -8.12
CA LEU A 8 -23.70 7.54 -7.62
C LEU A 8 -22.95 8.70 -8.28
N THR A 9 -22.22 9.46 -7.46
CA THR A 9 -21.31 10.51 -7.91
C THR A 9 -19.94 9.94 -8.28
N THR A 10 -19.11 10.72 -9.00
CA THR A 10 -17.78 10.24 -9.41
C THR A 10 -16.86 9.83 -8.25
N PRO A 11 -16.82 10.50 -7.08
CA PRO A 11 -16.06 10.01 -5.94
C PRO A 11 -16.59 8.70 -5.36
N GLU A 12 -17.91 8.50 -5.38
CA GLU A 12 -18.55 7.28 -4.87
C GLU A 12 -18.28 6.09 -5.78
N ILE A 13 -18.42 6.27 -7.11
CA ILE A 13 -18.06 5.25 -8.10
C ILE A 13 -16.59 4.87 -7.96
N ALA A 14 -15.69 5.86 -7.91
CA ALA A 14 -14.26 5.62 -7.78
C ALA A 14 -13.93 4.85 -6.49
N ALA A 15 -14.49 5.25 -5.36
CA ALA A 15 -14.23 4.59 -4.08
C ALA A 15 -14.74 3.14 -4.05
N LEU A 16 -15.97 2.90 -4.51
CA LEU A 16 -16.56 1.56 -4.57
C LEU A 16 -15.76 0.65 -5.52
N TRP A 17 -15.43 1.14 -6.73
CA TRP A 17 -14.66 0.40 -7.72
C TRP A 17 -13.26 0.04 -7.21
N THR A 18 -12.51 1.03 -6.71
CA THR A 18 -11.15 0.81 -6.20
C THR A 18 -11.14 -0.14 -5.02
N THR A 19 -12.07 0.01 -4.08
CA THR A 19 -12.17 -0.87 -2.91
C THR A 19 -12.45 -2.30 -3.34
N TYR A 20 -13.41 -2.51 -4.25
CA TYR A 20 -13.77 -3.84 -4.72
C TYR A 20 -12.59 -4.58 -5.37
N ILE A 21 -11.94 -3.92 -6.34
CA ILE A 21 -10.82 -4.51 -7.07
C ILE A 21 -9.65 -4.81 -6.11
N GLN A 22 -9.28 -3.87 -5.23
CA GLN A 22 -8.17 -4.07 -4.30
C GLN A 22 -8.45 -5.21 -3.31
N ASN A 23 -9.64 -5.22 -2.71
CA ASN A 23 -10.05 -6.29 -1.79
C ASN A 23 -10.04 -7.66 -2.49
N SER A 24 -10.53 -7.75 -3.74
CA SER A 24 -10.53 -9.04 -4.46
C SER A 24 -9.10 -9.58 -4.65
N ALA A 25 -8.13 -8.71 -4.87
CA ALA A 25 -6.72 -9.08 -4.97
C ALA A 25 -6.14 -9.55 -3.63
N THR A 26 -6.37 -8.81 -2.54
CA THR A 26 -5.85 -9.13 -1.21
C THR A 26 -6.51 -10.35 -0.58
N ILE A 27 -7.79 -10.60 -0.86
CA ILE A 27 -8.50 -11.84 -0.50
C ILE A 27 -7.73 -13.09 -0.96
N CYS A 28 -7.17 -13.07 -2.17
CA CYS A 28 -6.39 -14.20 -2.69
C CYS A 28 -5.14 -14.49 -1.84
N PHE A 29 -4.47 -13.45 -1.34
CA PHE A 29 -3.32 -13.60 -0.43
C PHE A 29 -3.76 -14.16 0.92
N TYR A 30 -4.83 -13.62 1.51
CA TYR A 30 -5.32 -14.11 2.80
C TYR A 30 -5.82 -15.54 2.73
N LYS A 31 -6.45 -15.97 1.63
CA LYS A 31 -6.84 -17.37 1.43
C LYS A 31 -5.64 -18.30 1.45
N HIS A 32 -4.53 -17.93 0.79
CA HIS A 32 -3.31 -18.73 0.81
C HIS A 32 -2.64 -18.73 2.19
N PHE A 33 -2.49 -17.57 2.82
CA PHE A 33 -1.93 -17.49 4.19
C PHE A 33 -2.73 -18.34 5.17
N LEU A 34 -4.07 -18.30 5.09
CA LEU A 34 -4.93 -19.03 6.00
C LEU A 34 -4.82 -20.55 5.85
N GLN A 35 -4.51 -21.04 4.66
CA GLN A 35 -4.34 -22.47 4.40
C GLN A 35 -3.06 -23.04 5.04
N GLN A 36 -2.06 -22.19 5.29
CA GLN A 36 -0.71 -22.60 5.68
C GLN A 36 -0.29 -22.09 7.07
N VAL A 37 -1.04 -21.17 7.67
CA VAL A 37 -0.71 -20.56 8.97
C VAL A 37 -0.79 -21.58 10.10
N GLU A 38 0.24 -21.59 10.95
CA GLU A 38 0.33 -22.48 12.12
C GLU A 38 0.13 -21.72 13.44
N ASP A 39 0.56 -20.45 13.49
CA ASP A 39 0.38 -19.58 14.65
C ASP A 39 -1.08 -19.14 14.79
N THR A 40 -1.78 -19.73 15.76
CA THR A 40 -3.21 -19.48 16.02
C THR A 40 -3.57 -18.01 16.30
N GLU A 41 -2.64 -17.20 16.81
CA GLU A 41 -2.88 -15.77 17.03
C GLU A 41 -2.85 -15.00 15.70
N ILE A 42 -1.93 -15.38 14.80
CA ILE A 42 -1.82 -14.81 13.45
C ILE A 42 -2.97 -15.30 12.57
N GLU A 43 -3.33 -16.58 12.68
CA GLU A 43 -4.48 -17.16 11.99
C GLU A 43 -5.75 -16.33 12.27
N ARG A 44 -5.97 -15.92 13.52
CA ARG A 44 -7.10 -15.06 13.89
C ARG A 44 -7.08 -13.70 13.18
N ILE A 45 -5.90 -13.07 13.04
CA ILE A 45 -5.75 -11.82 12.30
C ILE A 45 -6.09 -12.05 10.83
N VAL A 46 -5.47 -13.04 10.18
CA VAL A 46 -5.68 -13.36 8.76
C VAL A 46 -7.15 -13.72 8.47
N LYS A 47 -7.80 -14.48 9.35
CA LYS A 47 -9.24 -14.79 9.27
C LYS A 47 -10.11 -13.53 9.33
N GLU A 48 -9.78 -12.60 10.23
CA GLU A 48 -10.51 -11.32 10.34
C GLU A 48 -10.30 -10.47 9.07
N SER A 49 -9.08 -10.43 8.51
CA SER A 49 -8.80 -9.71 7.25
C SER A 49 -9.67 -10.23 6.11
N LEU A 50 -9.66 -11.55 5.89
CA LEU A 50 -10.44 -12.22 4.85
C LEU A 50 -11.94 -11.93 5.00
N PHE A 51 -12.48 -12.13 6.21
CA PHE A 51 -13.89 -11.90 6.50
C PHE A 51 -14.32 -10.45 6.23
N LEU A 52 -13.52 -9.47 6.63
CA LEU A 52 -13.85 -8.07 6.43
C LEU A 52 -13.86 -7.71 4.94
N GLU A 53 -12.87 -8.14 4.17
CA GLU A 53 -12.77 -7.82 2.74
C GLU A 53 -13.88 -8.49 1.92
N GLU A 54 -14.21 -9.75 2.22
CA GLU A 54 -15.33 -10.46 1.60
C GLU A 54 -16.66 -9.72 1.87
N ARG A 55 -16.91 -9.36 3.14
CA ARG A 55 -18.09 -8.59 3.52
C ARG A 55 -18.16 -7.22 2.84
N TYR A 56 -17.03 -6.50 2.74
CA TYR A 56 -17.02 -5.21 2.05
C TYR A 56 -17.38 -5.37 0.57
N ASN A 57 -16.84 -6.41 -0.09
CA ASN A 57 -17.15 -6.68 -1.48
C ASN A 57 -18.60 -7.08 -1.70
N GLU A 58 -19.19 -7.88 -0.79
CA GLU A 58 -20.63 -8.20 -0.84
C GLU A 58 -21.51 -6.94 -0.75
N GLU A 59 -21.17 -5.99 0.13
CA GLU A 59 -21.92 -4.72 0.23
C GLU A 59 -21.75 -3.84 -1.00
N ILE A 60 -20.53 -3.76 -1.57
CA ILE A 60 -20.28 -3.04 -2.81
C ILE A 60 -21.09 -3.63 -3.97
N GLN A 61 -21.13 -4.97 -4.09
CA GLN A 61 -21.94 -5.66 -5.10
C GLN A 61 -23.42 -5.32 -4.97
N LYS A 62 -23.97 -5.30 -3.74
CA LYS A 62 -25.36 -4.90 -3.50
C LYS A 62 -25.62 -3.47 -3.95
N ILE A 63 -24.69 -2.55 -3.70
CA ILE A 63 -24.79 -1.16 -4.14
C ILE A 63 -24.78 -1.08 -5.68
N PHE A 64 -23.83 -1.75 -6.35
CA PHE A 64 -23.76 -1.73 -7.81
C PHE A 64 -24.98 -2.37 -8.48
N ILE A 65 -25.43 -3.53 -8.02
CA ILE A 65 -26.63 -4.21 -8.56
C ILE A 65 -27.86 -3.32 -8.41
N LYS A 66 -28.01 -2.61 -7.28
CA LYS A 66 -29.14 -1.70 -7.05
C LYS A 66 -29.14 -0.48 -7.99
N GLU A 67 -27.96 -0.07 -8.44
CA GLU A 67 -27.77 1.04 -9.39
C GLU A 67 -27.85 0.61 -10.86
N ASP A 68 -28.06 -0.70 -11.13
CA ASP A 68 -27.86 -1.29 -12.46
C ASP A 68 -26.46 -0.99 -13.01
N PHE A 69 -25.48 -0.98 -12.11
CA PHE A 69 -24.08 -0.70 -12.39
C PHE A 69 -23.29 -2.01 -12.53
N PRO A 70 -22.38 -2.14 -13.52
CA PRO A 70 -21.60 -3.36 -13.70
C PRO A 70 -20.69 -3.63 -12.49
N VAL A 71 -20.76 -4.85 -11.97
CA VAL A 71 -19.82 -5.32 -10.94
C VAL A 71 -18.49 -5.65 -11.63
N PRO A 72 -17.34 -5.18 -11.10
CA PRO A 72 -16.04 -5.52 -11.67
C PRO A 72 -15.76 -7.04 -11.59
N ASP A 73 -14.96 -7.56 -12.52
CA ASP A 73 -14.61 -9.00 -12.52
C ASP A 73 -13.66 -9.32 -11.35
N GLY A 74 -12.68 -8.44 -11.11
CA GLY A 74 -11.71 -8.55 -10.03
C GLY A 74 -10.83 -9.80 -10.11
N PHE A 75 -10.53 -10.33 -8.93
CA PHE A 75 -9.77 -11.56 -8.71
C PHE A 75 -10.63 -12.59 -7.97
N SER A 76 -10.35 -13.87 -8.22
CA SER A 76 -11.16 -14.98 -7.73
C SER A 76 -10.31 -16.18 -7.28
N ASP A 77 -10.94 -17.29 -6.93
CA ASP A 77 -10.23 -18.54 -6.61
C ASP A 77 -9.37 -19.08 -7.77
N LYS A 78 -9.57 -18.57 -8.99
CA LYS A 78 -8.70 -18.88 -10.14
C LYS A 78 -7.32 -18.23 -10.04
N ASP A 79 -7.20 -17.20 -9.20
CA ASP A 79 -5.98 -16.41 -9.04
C ASP A 79 -5.12 -16.86 -7.86
N VAL A 80 -5.57 -17.89 -7.12
CA VAL A 80 -4.86 -18.48 -5.99
C VAL A 80 -4.80 -20.00 -6.08
N ASN A 81 -3.63 -20.57 -5.85
CA ASN A 81 -3.39 -22.00 -5.73
C ASN A 81 -3.21 -22.37 -4.25
N LEU A 82 -4.29 -22.82 -3.61
CA LEU A 82 -4.27 -23.20 -2.19
C LEU A 82 -3.44 -24.46 -1.90
N ALA A 83 -3.13 -25.27 -2.92
CA ALA A 83 -2.26 -26.44 -2.78
C ALA A 83 -0.77 -26.09 -2.84
N ALA A 84 -0.40 -24.84 -3.18
CA ALA A 84 0.99 -24.41 -3.17
C ALA A 84 1.52 -24.34 -1.71
N PRO A 85 2.75 -24.81 -1.44
CA PRO A 85 3.42 -24.61 -0.16
C PRO A 85 3.52 -23.12 0.21
N PRO A 86 3.67 -22.77 1.50
CA PRO A 86 3.80 -21.39 1.95
C PRO A 86 4.95 -20.71 1.24
N LEU A 87 4.70 -19.57 0.56
CA LEU A 87 5.77 -18.75 -0.03
C LEU A 87 6.40 -17.81 1.01
N TYR A 88 5.62 -17.45 2.02
CA TYR A 88 6.03 -16.61 3.13
C TYR A 88 5.68 -17.28 4.45
N THR A 89 6.36 -16.87 5.52
CA THR A 89 6.08 -17.34 6.88
C THR A 89 4.85 -16.66 7.48
N ASP A 90 4.38 -17.17 8.63
CA ASP A 90 3.29 -16.56 9.40
C ASP A 90 3.59 -15.11 9.81
N LEU A 91 4.84 -14.78 10.13
CA LEU A 91 5.24 -13.42 10.50
C LEU A 91 5.08 -12.44 9.34
N PHE A 92 5.30 -12.90 8.11
CA PHE A 92 4.98 -12.10 6.92
C PHE A 92 3.48 -11.91 6.76
N ALA A 93 2.66 -12.96 6.99
CA ALA A 93 1.20 -12.83 6.91
C ALA A 93 0.67 -11.78 7.89
N LEU A 94 1.19 -11.75 9.12
CA LEU A 94 0.89 -10.70 10.10
C LEU A 94 1.34 -9.32 9.63
N SER A 95 2.58 -9.23 9.12
CA SER A 95 3.13 -7.97 8.58
C SER A 95 2.31 -7.46 7.39
N PHE A 96 1.86 -8.35 6.52
CA PHE A 96 1.02 -8.05 5.36
C PHE A 96 -0.32 -7.45 5.80
N ALA A 97 -1.03 -8.08 6.75
CA ALA A 97 -2.28 -7.56 7.31
C ALA A 97 -2.09 -6.17 7.95
N TYR A 98 -1.02 -5.98 8.72
CA TYR A 98 -0.66 -4.69 9.28
C TYR A 98 -0.44 -3.61 8.20
N ARG A 99 0.26 -3.93 7.11
CA ARG A 99 0.52 -2.98 6.01
C ARG A 99 -0.70 -2.65 5.19
N VAL A 100 -1.55 -3.63 4.91
CA VAL A 100 -2.86 -3.36 4.30
C VAL A 100 -3.65 -2.40 5.18
N GLY A 101 -3.61 -2.57 6.51
CA GLY A 101 -4.16 -1.62 7.47
C GLY A 101 -3.59 -0.20 7.36
N GLN A 102 -2.26 -0.05 7.26
CA GLN A 102 -1.60 1.26 7.09
C GLN A 102 -2.02 1.98 5.81
N MET A 103 -2.44 1.26 4.77
CA MET A 103 -2.93 1.83 3.52
C MET A 103 -4.44 2.13 3.56
N THR A 104 -5.23 1.20 4.10
CA THR A 104 -6.69 1.25 4.06
C THR A 104 -7.29 2.25 5.06
N VAL A 105 -6.72 2.37 6.27
CA VAL A 105 -7.19 3.32 7.29
C VAL A 105 -7.18 4.78 6.78
N PRO A 106 -6.04 5.33 6.31
CA PRO A 106 -6.04 6.69 5.77
C PRO A 106 -6.85 6.81 4.48
N TYR A 107 -6.92 5.76 3.66
CA TYR A 107 -7.74 5.73 2.45
C TYR A 107 -9.23 5.92 2.78
N TYR A 108 -9.80 5.12 3.67
CA TYR A 108 -11.22 5.23 4.04
C TYR A 108 -11.53 6.55 4.74
N ALA A 109 -10.61 7.08 5.55
CA ALA A 109 -10.75 8.42 6.12
C ALA A 109 -10.83 9.50 5.02
N SER A 110 -10.01 9.40 3.98
CA SER A 110 -10.02 10.32 2.82
C SER A 110 -11.25 10.15 1.93
N VAL A 111 -11.76 8.93 1.77
CA VAL A 111 -13.00 8.65 1.02
C VAL A 111 -14.19 9.29 1.73
N LEU A 112 -14.29 9.15 3.05
CA LEU A 112 -15.40 9.70 3.84
C LEU A 112 -15.56 11.21 3.70
N THR A 113 -14.49 11.95 3.41
CA THR A 113 -14.59 13.41 3.19
C THR A 113 -15.08 13.79 1.79
N LYS A 114 -15.36 12.81 0.91
CA LYS A 114 -15.68 13.02 -0.51
C LYS A 114 -17.00 12.39 -0.95
N VAL A 115 -17.57 11.48 -0.16
CA VAL A 115 -18.85 10.81 -0.44
C VAL A 115 -20.01 11.48 0.31
N ALA A 116 -21.22 11.42 -0.23
CA ALA A 116 -22.36 12.16 0.33
C ALA A 116 -23.65 11.35 0.44
N ARG A 117 -23.84 10.32 -0.40
CA ARG A 117 -25.04 9.49 -0.37
C ARG A 117 -25.09 8.65 0.91
N GLY A 118 -26.21 8.67 1.60
CA GLY A 118 -26.31 8.16 2.97
C GLY A 118 -25.92 6.68 3.15
N ASP A 119 -26.24 5.81 2.20
CA ASP A 119 -25.82 4.39 2.21
C ASP A 119 -24.31 4.23 1.97
N VAL A 120 -23.74 5.00 1.05
CA VAL A 120 -22.29 5.00 0.76
C VAL A 120 -21.47 5.57 1.92
N VAL A 121 -21.94 6.66 2.54
CA VAL A 121 -21.33 7.23 3.75
C VAL A 121 -21.36 6.22 4.89
N ALA A 122 -22.51 5.56 5.13
CA ALA A 122 -22.65 4.55 6.17
C ALA A 122 -21.71 3.36 5.93
N PHE A 123 -21.61 2.90 4.68
CA PHE A 123 -20.70 1.83 4.28
C PHE A 123 -19.23 2.17 4.58
N PHE A 124 -18.71 3.28 4.03
CA PHE A 124 -17.31 3.66 4.25
C PHE A 124 -17.01 4.06 5.71
N SER A 125 -18.02 4.50 6.46
CA SER A 125 -17.88 4.78 7.89
C SER A 125 -17.67 3.51 8.68
N GLU A 126 -18.40 2.44 8.35
CA GLU A 126 -18.18 1.13 8.93
C GLU A 126 -16.82 0.58 8.49
N CYS A 127 -16.45 0.64 7.20
CA CYS A 127 -15.13 0.23 6.72
C CYS A 127 -13.99 0.89 7.49
N LEU A 128 -14.04 2.21 7.71
CA LEU A 128 -13.02 2.92 8.50
C LEU A 128 -12.96 2.39 9.94
N LYS A 129 -14.12 2.21 10.59
CA LYS A 129 -14.19 1.75 11.97
C LYS A 129 -13.63 0.33 12.14
N THR A 130 -14.05 -0.61 11.29
CA THR A 130 -13.63 -2.01 11.38
C THR A 130 -12.18 -2.21 10.93
N SER A 131 -11.73 -1.53 9.86
CA SER A 131 -10.31 -1.55 9.46
C SER A 131 -9.39 -0.96 10.52
N THR A 132 -9.77 0.14 11.19
CA THR A 132 -8.98 0.73 12.28
C THR A 132 -8.84 -0.22 13.45
N LYS A 133 -9.93 -0.91 13.83
CA LYS A 133 -9.90 -1.93 14.89
C LYS A 133 -8.97 -3.09 14.50
N HIS A 134 -9.11 -3.59 13.27
CA HIS A 134 -8.30 -4.70 12.77
C HIS A 134 -6.81 -4.33 12.69
N TYR A 135 -6.48 -3.16 12.15
CA TYR A 135 -5.13 -2.60 12.13
C TYR A 135 -4.51 -2.56 13.54
N ARG A 136 -5.27 -2.11 14.53
CA ARG A 136 -4.81 -2.09 15.92
C ARG A 136 -4.54 -3.50 16.46
N ASN A 137 -5.41 -4.47 16.18
CA ASN A 137 -5.20 -5.86 16.60
C ASN A 137 -3.90 -6.43 16.00
N ALA A 138 -3.65 -6.16 14.71
CA ALA A 138 -2.42 -6.59 14.04
C ALA A 138 -1.18 -5.91 14.66
N LEU A 139 -1.24 -4.59 14.91
CA LEU A 139 -0.17 -3.83 15.57
C LEU A 139 0.13 -4.36 16.98
N ASP A 140 -0.90 -4.57 17.79
CA ASP A 140 -0.76 -5.09 19.16
C ASP A 140 -0.09 -6.48 19.14
N LEU A 141 -0.43 -7.34 18.16
CA LEU A 141 0.22 -8.64 17.98
C LEU A 141 1.66 -8.52 17.49
N MET A 142 1.96 -7.62 16.54
CA MET A 142 3.34 -7.37 16.09
C MET A 142 4.22 -6.88 17.25
N LEU A 143 3.69 -6.02 18.12
CA LEU A 143 4.36 -5.56 19.33
C LEU A 143 4.60 -6.71 20.32
N ALA A 144 3.59 -7.56 20.54
CA ALA A 144 3.69 -8.70 21.44
C ALA A 144 4.70 -9.75 20.96
N LYS A 145 4.76 -10.01 19.65
CA LYS A 145 5.73 -10.93 19.02
C LYS A 145 7.11 -10.31 18.80
N GLY A 146 7.29 -9.01 19.06
CA GLY A 146 8.57 -8.32 18.96
C GLY A 146 9.06 -8.05 17.54
N ILE A 147 8.17 -8.14 16.54
CA ILE A 147 8.51 -7.93 15.11
C ILE A 147 8.17 -6.52 14.61
N TYR A 148 7.64 -5.67 15.47
CA TYR A 148 7.39 -4.26 15.14
C TYR A 148 8.67 -3.44 15.16
N ASP A 149 9.07 -2.93 14.00
CA ASP A 149 10.20 -2.01 13.90
C ASP A 149 9.87 -0.70 14.62
N ARG A 150 10.78 -0.25 15.49
CA ARG A 150 10.54 0.93 16.33
C ARG A 150 11.14 2.18 15.68
N PRO A 151 10.34 3.25 15.47
CA PRO A 151 10.86 4.53 15.02
C PRO A 151 11.96 5.09 15.92
N PRO A 152 12.85 5.95 15.39
CA PRO A 152 13.92 6.58 16.17
C PRO A 152 13.36 7.42 17.32
N LYS A 153 14.08 7.44 18.44
CA LYS A 153 13.74 8.26 19.60
C LYS A 153 14.58 9.53 19.59
N VAL A 154 13.96 10.65 19.95
CA VAL A 154 14.66 11.91 20.24
C VAL A 154 14.45 12.29 21.71
N PRO A 155 15.41 12.98 22.36
CA PRO A 155 15.20 13.55 23.69
C PRO A 155 14.04 14.56 23.68
N TYR A 156 13.21 14.55 24.72
CA TYR A 156 12.11 15.51 24.83
C TYR A 156 12.63 16.93 25.08
N PRO A 157 12.10 17.95 24.36
CA PRO A 157 12.50 19.33 24.55
C PRO A 157 12.04 19.85 25.91
N LYS A 158 12.87 20.66 26.57
CA LYS A 158 12.54 21.25 27.88
C LYS A 158 11.74 22.55 27.77
N ASN A 159 11.78 23.23 26.61
CA ASN A 159 11.10 24.49 26.34
C ASN A 159 10.69 24.56 24.86
N VAL A 160 9.72 25.41 24.54
CA VAL A 160 9.35 25.72 23.14
C VAL A 160 10.53 26.42 22.44
N GLN A 161 10.83 26.00 21.21
CA GLN A 161 11.87 26.58 20.36
C GLN A 161 11.26 27.17 19.09
N TYR A 162 11.88 28.24 18.59
CA TYR A 162 11.45 28.94 17.38
C TYR A 162 12.54 28.89 16.32
N ILE A 163 12.14 28.73 15.06
CA ILE A 163 13.05 28.76 13.91
C ILE A 163 13.59 30.19 13.79
N LYS A 164 14.91 30.32 13.83
CA LYS A 164 15.59 31.62 13.74
C LYS A 164 15.96 32.02 12.32
N GLU A 165 16.23 31.03 11.47
CA GLU A 165 16.67 31.24 10.10
C GLU A 165 16.00 30.22 9.18
N GLN A 166 15.62 30.67 7.99
CA GLN A 166 15.06 29.82 6.96
C GLN A 166 16.17 29.42 5.98
N GLN A 167 16.37 28.11 5.81
CA GLN A 167 17.33 27.60 4.83
C GLN A 167 16.80 27.82 3.40
N THR A 168 17.66 28.37 2.55
CA THR A 168 17.41 28.44 1.10
C THR A 168 17.70 27.09 0.45
N ILE A 169 17.16 26.85 -0.75
CA ILE A 169 17.44 25.63 -1.51
C ILE A 169 18.95 25.52 -1.82
N LEU A 170 19.59 26.64 -2.17
CA LEU A 170 21.02 26.70 -2.47
C LEU A 170 21.88 26.39 -1.23
N GLY A 171 21.50 26.91 -0.06
CA GLY A 171 22.19 26.67 1.21
C GLY A 171 22.12 25.20 1.65
N ALA A 172 20.96 24.56 1.48
CA ALA A 172 20.79 23.13 1.78
C ALA A 172 21.66 22.21 0.90
N TRP A 173 21.98 22.64 -0.32
CA TRP A 173 22.86 21.90 -1.24
C TRP A 173 24.36 22.11 -0.95
N LEU A 174 24.73 23.29 -0.44
CA LEU A 174 26.11 23.66 -0.08
C LEU A 174 26.55 23.20 1.32
N GLY A 175 25.69 22.49 2.05
CA GLY A 175 26.06 21.75 3.27
C GLY A 175 25.66 22.41 4.60
N ASP A 176 25.00 23.55 4.59
CA ASP A 176 24.46 24.14 5.82
C ASP A 176 23.10 23.50 6.11
N LYS A 177 23.09 22.43 6.91
CA LYS A 177 21.88 21.62 7.20
C LYS A 177 21.56 21.67 8.68
N ARG A 178 20.33 22.05 9.01
CA ARG A 178 19.81 21.86 10.37
C ARG A 178 19.59 20.37 10.65
N PRO A 179 19.61 19.95 11.93
CA PRO A 179 19.22 18.60 12.30
C PRO A 179 17.83 18.23 11.77
N LEU A 180 17.63 16.95 11.45
CA LEU A 180 16.30 16.43 11.12
C LEU A 180 15.32 16.67 12.27
N ASN A 181 14.10 17.12 11.94
CA ASN A 181 13.04 17.24 12.94
C ASN A 181 12.27 15.91 13.09
N VAL A 182 11.40 15.83 14.10
CA VAL A 182 10.64 14.60 14.38
C VAL A 182 9.66 14.21 13.27
N MET A 183 9.17 15.17 12.48
CA MET A 183 8.29 14.89 11.34
C MET A 183 9.09 14.21 10.23
N GLU A 184 10.29 14.72 9.94
CA GLU A 184 11.19 14.19 8.92
C GLU A 184 11.74 12.81 9.29
N LEU A 185 12.20 12.65 10.55
CA LEU A 185 12.69 11.37 11.05
C LEU A 185 11.62 10.27 11.00
N GLY A 186 10.38 10.62 11.37
CA GLY A 186 9.24 9.70 11.33
C GLY A 186 8.95 9.22 9.91
N GLU A 187 8.83 10.14 8.96
CA GLU A 187 8.50 9.77 7.57
C GLU A 187 9.64 9.03 6.87
N ILE A 188 10.91 9.41 7.11
CA ILE A 188 12.08 8.68 6.63
C ILE A 188 12.04 7.23 7.11
N PHE A 189 11.75 7.02 8.40
CA PHE A 189 11.64 5.68 8.98
C PHE A 189 10.55 4.87 8.27
N TYR A 190 9.35 5.43 8.11
CA TYR A 190 8.23 4.72 7.46
C TYR A 190 8.50 4.39 5.98
N VAL A 191 9.18 5.27 5.25
CA VAL A 191 9.56 5.00 3.85
C VAL A 191 10.57 3.85 3.77
N ILE A 192 11.56 3.79 4.68
CA ILE A 192 12.53 2.69 4.74
C ILE A 192 11.83 1.38 5.10
N GLU A 193 11.04 1.40 6.18
CA GLU A 193 10.30 0.24 6.71
C GLU A 193 9.38 -0.37 5.64
N ARG A 194 8.60 0.45 4.93
CA ARG A 194 7.74 0.00 3.83
C ARG A 194 8.55 -0.69 2.73
N ASN A 195 9.67 -0.09 2.31
CA ASN A 195 10.46 -0.63 1.21
C ASN A 195 11.14 -1.95 1.58
N TYR A 196 11.56 -2.14 2.83
CA TYR A 196 12.09 -3.45 3.27
C TYR A 196 11.04 -4.56 3.15
N ILE A 197 9.81 -4.33 3.57
CA ILE A 197 8.73 -5.33 3.42
C ILE A 197 8.39 -5.54 1.95
N GLY A 198 8.38 -4.47 1.15
CA GLY A 198 8.26 -4.56 -0.30
C GLY A 198 9.35 -5.43 -0.93
N MET A 199 10.60 -5.33 -0.46
CA MET A 199 11.70 -6.18 -0.91
C MET A 199 11.50 -7.65 -0.52
N VAL A 200 11.01 -7.95 0.69
CA VAL A 200 10.68 -9.32 1.12
C VAL A 200 9.59 -9.90 0.22
N MET A 201 8.52 -9.15 -0.05
CA MET A 201 7.45 -9.55 -0.97
C MET A 201 7.99 -9.79 -2.39
N LEU A 202 8.78 -8.85 -2.92
CA LEU A 202 9.37 -9.00 -4.25
C LEU A 202 10.30 -10.21 -4.34
N LEU A 203 11.07 -10.50 -3.30
CA LEU A 203 11.95 -11.67 -3.28
C LEU A 203 11.16 -12.97 -3.42
N GLY A 204 10.09 -13.15 -2.64
CA GLY A 204 9.22 -14.32 -2.75
C GLY A 204 8.56 -14.43 -4.13
N LEU A 205 8.02 -13.33 -4.66
CA LEU A 205 7.37 -13.36 -5.99
C LEU A 205 8.37 -13.63 -7.12
N ILE A 206 9.58 -13.06 -7.07
CA ILE A 206 10.65 -13.32 -8.06
C ILE A 206 11.07 -14.79 -8.05
N GLN A 207 11.10 -15.43 -6.88
CA GLN A 207 11.47 -16.83 -6.70
C GLN A 207 10.54 -17.76 -7.50
N VAL A 208 9.23 -17.50 -7.47
CA VAL A 208 8.21 -18.35 -8.11
C VAL A 208 7.77 -17.90 -9.50
N MET A 209 8.15 -16.68 -9.93
CA MET A 209 7.75 -16.12 -11.23
C MET A 209 8.42 -16.84 -12.41
N ARG A 210 7.58 -17.37 -13.31
CA ARG A 210 8.00 -18.09 -14.52
C ARG A 210 8.04 -17.20 -15.76
N ASP A 211 7.08 -16.29 -15.90
CA ASP A 211 7.07 -15.30 -16.98
C ASP A 211 8.29 -14.37 -16.84
N GLN A 212 9.17 -14.39 -17.84
CA GLN A 212 10.44 -13.65 -17.75
C GLN A 212 10.26 -12.15 -17.79
N GLU A 213 9.25 -11.64 -18.51
CA GLU A 213 8.99 -10.21 -18.59
C GLU A 213 8.51 -9.68 -17.23
N ILE A 214 7.57 -10.40 -16.61
CA ILE A 214 7.10 -10.06 -15.26
C ILE A 214 8.25 -10.22 -14.26
N LYS A 215 9.06 -11.28 -14.35
CA LYS A 215 10.20 -11.48 -13.46
C LYS A 215 11.19 -10.33 -13.50
N GLU A 216 11.54 -9.83 -14.69
CA GLU A 216 12.43 -8.68 -14.84
C GLU A 216 11.78 -7.39 -14.30
N TYR A 217 10.48 -7.21 -14.48
CA TYR A 217 9.72 -6.11 -13.85
C TYR A 217 9.78 -6.16 -12.33
N LEU A 218 9.61 -7.34 -11.72
CA LEU A 218 9.74 -7.51 -10.26
C LEU A 218 11.16 -7.22 -9.77
N LYS A 219 12.19 -7.68 -10.49
CA LYS A 219 13.59 -7.38 -10.17
C LYS A 219 13.89 -5.88 -10.21
N LYS A 220 13.38 -5.17 -11.23
CA LYS A 220 13.49 -3.69 -11.29
C LYS A 220 12.83 -3.03 -10.08
N GLY A 221 11.66 -3.51 -9.66
CA GLY A 221 10.98 -3.05 -8.45
C GLY A 221 11.83 -3.25 -7.19
N LYS A 222 12.50 -4.40 -7.07
CA LYS A 222 13.38 -4.70 -5.93
C LYS A 222 14.58 -3.75 -5.88
N ILE A 223 15.23 -3.52 -7.01
CA ILE A 223 16.34 -2.56 -7.14
C ILE A 223 15.88 -1.14 -6.79
N LEU A 224 14.67 -0.75 -7.22
CA LEU A 224 14.11 0.56 -6.89
C LEU A 224 13.80 0.70 -5.40
N ALA A 225 13.29 -0.34 -4.74
CA ALA A 225 13.08 -0.36 -3.30
C ALA A 225 14.42 -0.28 -2.53
N GLU A 226 15.45 -1.00 -2.98
CA GLU A 226 16.81 -0.93 -2.43
C GLU A 226 17.38 0.49 -2.53
N LYS A 227 17.27 1.13 -3.70
CA LYS A 227 17.70 2.51 -3.92
C LYS A 227 17.02 3.48 -2.93
N GLN A 228 15.72 3.34 -2.70
CA GLN A 228 14.99 4.18 -1.74
C GLN A 228 15.52 4.00 -0.32
N VAL A 229 15.68 2.76 0.12
CA VAL A 229 16.25 2.42 1.43
C VAL A 229 17.64 3.03 1.58
N GLU A 230 18.53 2.88 0.59
CA GLU A 230 19.89 3.38 0.62
C GLU A 230 19.95 4.91 0.73
N VAL A 231 19.14 5.62 -0.07
CA VAL A 231 19.08 7.09 -0.03
C VAL A 231 18.70 7.59 1.35
N PHE A 232 17.64 7.05 1.94
CA PHE A 232 17.16 7.51 3.24
C PHE A 232 18.00 7.02 4.41
N ASN A 233 18.60 5.83 4.33
CA ASN A 233 19.59 5.39 5.31
C ASN A 233 20.86 6.24 5.26
N LYS A 234 21.28 6.71 4.08
CA LYS A 234 22.40 7.65 3.97
C LYS A 234 22.09 8.96 4.69
N VAL A 235 20.89 9.51 4.50
CA VAL A 235 20.43 10.70 5.23
C VAL A 235 20.47 10.49 6.75
N LEU A 236 19.99 9.33 7.24
CA LEU A 236 20.06 9.01 8.67
C LEU A 236 21.51 8.93 9.18
N LYS A 237 22.41 8.29 8.43
CA LYS A 237 23.82 8.14 8.80
C LYS A 237 24.59 9.45 8.80
N GLU A 238 24.26 10.38 7.90
CA GLU A 238 24.83 11.73 7.89
C GLU A 238 24.47 12.54 9.16
N GLU A 239 23.44 12.11 9.89
CA GLU A 239 22.93 12.75 11.12
C GLU A 239 23.20 11.89 12.36
N ASP A 240 24.24 11.05 12.31
CA ASP A 240 24.69 10.15 13.40
C ASP A 240 23.63 9.14 13.88
N HIS A 241 22.64 8.81 13.05
CA HIS A 241 21.74 7.67 13.27
C HIS A 241 22.30 6.39 12.62
N LEU A 242 22.01 5.23 13.21
CA LEU A 242 22.55 3.94 12.74
C LEU A 242 21.96 3.45 11.40
N GLY A 243 20.91 4.12 10.89
CA GLY A 243 20.06 3.62 9.80
C GLY A 243 19.11 2.52 10.29
N ASN A 244 18.10 2.19 9.49
CA ASN A 244 17.21 1.07 9.76
C ASN A 244 17.66 -0.15 8.95
N VAL A 245 17.53 -1.34 9.54
CA VAL A 245 17.81 -2.64 8.90
C VAL A 245 16.63 -3.57 9.18
N PRO A 246 16.27 -4.48 8.25
CA PRO A 246 15.17 -5.39 8.45
C PRO A 246 15.59 -6.48 9.44
N VAL A 247 14.67 -6.88 10.31
CA VAL A 247 14.98 -7.80 11.41
C VAL A 247 14.99 -9.28 10.97
N SER A 248 14.22 -9.65 9.93
CA SER A 248 14.13 -11.04 9.47
C SER A 248 13.76 -11.17 7.99
N LEU A 249 14.24 -12.25 7.36
CA LEU A 249 13.86 -12.66 6.01
C LEU A 249 12.70 -13.65 6.10
N GLU A 250 11.50 -13.23 5.70
CA GLU A 250 10.27 -14.02 5.86
C GLU A 250 9.81 -14.70 4.57
N VAL A 251 10.77 -15.24 3.80
CA VAL A 251 10.54 -15.97 2.55
C VAL A 251 10.99 -17.42 2.72
N THR A 252 10.17 -18.36 2.28
CA THR A 252 10.47 -19.81 2.33
C THR A 252 11.28 -20.27 1.11
N ASP A 253 11.62 -21.56 1.04
CA ASP A 253 12.24 -22.20 -0.13
C ASP A 253 11.22 -22.68 -1.20
N SER A 254 9.94 -22.34 -1.07
CA SER A 254 8.89 -22.76 -2.00
C SER A 254 9.14 -22.25 -3.43
N THR A 255 9.11 -23.15 -4.41
CA THR A 255 9.28 -22.82 -5.84
C THR A 255 7.96 -22.88 -6.64
N VAL A 256 6.85 -23.13 -5.95
CA VAL A 256 5.51 -23.21 -6.55
C VAL A 256 4.77 -21.91 -6.28
N SER A 257 4.34 -21.21 -7.34
CA SER A 257 3.58 -19.97 -7.16
C SER A 257 2.21 -20.25 -6.55
N PRO A 258 1.86 -19.59 -5.42
CA PRO A 258 0.50 -19.60 -4.90
C PRO A 258 -0.43 -18.62 -5.62
N PHE A 259 0.08 -17.71 -6.45
CA PHE A 259 -0.69 -16.63 -7.06
C PHE A 259 -0.57 -16.64 -8.59
N SER A 260 -1.62 -16.20 -9.28
CA SER A 260 -1.57 -16.01 -10.73
C SER A 260 -0.63 -14.87 -11.13
N ASP A 261 -0.04 -14.97 -12.33
CA ASP A 261 0.80 -13.91 -12.89
C ASP A 261 0.03 -12.59 -13.01
N LYS A 262 -1.28 -12.65 -13.32
CA LYS A 262 -2.19 -11.50 -13.35
C LYS A 262 -2.25 -10.81 -11.99
N LEU A 263 -2.51 -11.57 -10.92
CA LEU A 263 -2.61 -11.06 -9.56
C LEU A 263 -1.28 -10.46 -9.09
N ILE A 264 -0.17 -11.14 -9.35
CA ILE A 264 1.18 -10.67 -8.99
C ILE A 264 1.48 -9.32 -9.67
N LEU A 265 1.29 -9.25 -11.00
CA LEU A 265 1.57 -8.03 -11.75
C LEU A 265 0.66 -6.89 -11.30
N PHE A 266 -0.63 -7.15 -11.08
CA PHE A 266 -1.59 -6.16 -10.58
C PHE A 266 -1.19 -5.62 -9.20
N LEU A 267 -0.93 -6.50 -8.23
CA LEU A 267 -0.59 -6.09 -6.86
C LEU A 267 0.67 -5.23 -6.86
N ILE A 268 1.73 -5.66 -7.55
CA ILE A 268 2.99 -4.91 -7.58
C ILE A 268 2.83 -3.58 -8.30
N THR A 269 2.12 -3.54 -9.42
CA THR A 269 1.86 -2.29 -10.15
C THR A 269 1.08 -1.30 -9.28
N THR A 270 0.05 -1.75 -8.58
CA THR A 270 -0.77 -0.88 -7.72
C THR A 270 -0.02 -0.39 -6.48
N THR A 271 0.97 -1.15 -5.97
CA THR A 271 1.84 -0.68 -4.88
C THR A 271 2.68 0.54 -5.26
N SER A 272 2.93 0.80 -6.54
CA SER A 272 3.62 2.01 -7.01
C SER A 272 2.80 3.27 -6.75
N SER A 273 1.47 3.20 -6.95
CA SER A 273 0.56 4.32 -6.64
C SER A 273 0.53 4.62 -5.14
N ALA A 274 0.51 3.57 -4.30
CA ALA A 274 0.62 3.72 -2.85
C ALA A 274 1.98 4.30 -2.42
N GLY A 275 3.06 3.90 -3.11
CA GLY A 275 4.39 4.47 -2.90
C GLY A 275 4.44 5.96 -3.22
N LEU A 276 3.86 6.39 -4.35
CA LEU A 276 3.76 7.80 -4.72
C LEU A 276 3.00 8.62 -3.68
N TYR A 277 1.88 8.10 -3.18
CA TYR A 277 1.12 8.75 -2.11
C TYR A 277 1.97 8.95 -0.85
N LEU A 278 2.66 7.91 -0.39
CA LEU A 278 3.51 7.99 0.81
C LEU A 278 4.65 9.01 0.61
N LEU A 279 5.36 8.95 -0.52
CA LEU A 279 6.46 9.87 -0.81
C LEU A 279 5.98 11.31 -0.93
N ALA A 280 4.82 11.55 -1.55
CA ALA A 280 4.23 12.88 -1.64
C ALA A 280 3.83 13.42 -0.26
N TYR A 281 3.27 12.57 0.61
CA TYR A 281 2.95 12.94 1.99
C TYR A 281 4.23 13.28 2.78
N ALA A 282 5.24 12.40 2.75
CA ALA A 282 6.53 12.62 3.40
C ALA A 282 7.24 13.89 2.90
N MET A 283 7.14 14.18 1.60
CA MET A 283 7.65 15.42 1.02
C MET A 283 6.88 16.65 1.52
N SER A 284 5.56 16.54 1.69
CA SER A 284 4.72 17.67 2.13
C SER A 284 5.00 18.11 3.57
N THR A 285 5.49 17.19 4.42
CA THR A 285 5.84 17.46 5.82
C THR A 285 7.32 17.85 5.99
N ALA A 286 8.16 17.58 4.98
CA ALA A 286 9.57 17.91 5.01
C ALA A 286 9.81 19.42 4.92
N MET A 287 10.54 19.98 5.88
CA MET A 287 10.93 21.40 5.84
C MET A 287 12.37 21.57 5.31
N ARG A 288 13.20 20.51 5.39
CA ARG A 288 14.53 20.46 4.80
C ARG A 288 14.45 20.29 3.28
N LYS A 289 15.18 21.14 2.55
CA LYS A 289 15.10 21.20 1.07
C LYS A 289 15.79 20.04 0.38
N ASP A 290 16.85 19.47 0.97
CA ASP A 290 17.51 18.27 0.45
C ASP A 290 16.56 17.06 0.48
N LEU A 291 15.78 16.89 1.56
CA LEU A 291 14.77 15.84 1.64
C LEU A 291 13.69 15.98 0.56
N ALA A 292 13.17 17.20 0.35
CA ALA A 292 12.18 17.44 -0.69
C ALA A 292 12.70 17.04 -2.09
N MET A 293 13.98 17.29 -2.36
CA MET A 293 14.64 16.85 -3.60
C MET A 293 14.76 15.33 -3.69
N HIS A 294 15.20 14.66 -2.61
CA HIS A 294 15.28 13.19 -2.58
C HIS A 294 13.92 12.54 -2.84
N TYR A 295 12.86 13.01 -2.17
CA TYR A 295 11.49 12.54 -2.41
C TYR A 295 11.06 12.79 -3.85
N SER A 296 11.27 14.00 -4.39
CA SER A 296 10.89 14.35 -5.77
C SER A 296 11.56 13.45 -6.80
N THR A 297 12.87 13.20 -6.67
CA THR A 297 13.61 12.34 -7.60
C THR A 297 13.12 10.90 -7.53
N ILE A 298 12.90 10.36 -6.33
CA ILE A 298 12.39 9.01 -6.14
C ILE A 298 10.97 8.87 -6.70
N MET A 299 10.11 9.88 -6.50
CA MET A 299 8.75 9.87 -7.06
C MET A 299 8.74 9.71 -8.58
N LEU A 300 9.68 10.35 -9.30
CA LEU A 300 9.80 10.18 -10.75
C LEU A 300 10.14 8.74 -11.14
N ASP A 301 11.07 8.10 -10.42
CA ASP A 301 11.43 6.71 -10.66
C ASP A 301 10.26 5.75 -10.37
N VAL A 302 9.52 5.99 -9.28
CA VAL A 302 8.33 5.19 -8.91
C VAL A 302 7.19 5.39 -9.90
N ALA A 303 6.97 6.62 -10.39
CA ALA A 303 5.96 6.90 -11.41
C ALA A 303 6.24 6.14 -12.70
N LYS A 304 7.49 6.19 -13.18
CA LYS A 304 7.92 5.42 -14.36
C LYS A 304 7.77 3.92 -14.16
N TYR A 305 8.13 3.40 -12.98
CA TYR A 305 7.95 1.99 -12.65
C TYR A 305 6.47 1.56 -12.62
N GLY A 306 5.58 2.43 -12.15
CA GLY A 306 4.13 2.22 -12.20
C GLY A 306 3.59 2.20 -13.64
N GLU A 307 4.08 3.11 -14.48
CA GLU A 307 3.73 3.18 -15.91
C GLU A 307 4.11 1.90 -16.66
N ASP A 308 5.34 1.40 -16.49
CA ASP A 308 5.82 0.14 -17.08
C ASP A 308 4.89 -1.04 -16.72
N GLY A 309 4.45 -1.11 -15.45
CA GLY A 309 3.54 -2.16 -14.98
C GLY A 309 2.12 -2.04 -15.55
N LEU A 310 1.61 -0.81 -15.61
CA LEU A 310 0.29 -0.52 -16.18
C LEU A 310 0.24 -0.84 -17.67
N GLU A 311 1.27 -0.46 -18.44
CA GLU A 311 1.39 -0.79 -19.85
C GLU A 311 1.35 -2.32 -20.04
N MET A 312 2.08 -3.07 -19.22
CA MET A 312 2.11 -4.53 -19.28
C MET A 312 0.75 -5.15 -18.97
N LEU A 313 0.04 -4.66 -17.95
CA LEU A 313 -1.33 -5.09 -17.65
C LEU A 313 -2.28 -4.82 -18.82
N ILE A 314 -2.20 -3.64 -19.45
CA ILE A 314 -3.04 -3.25 -20.59
C ILE A 314 -2.75 -4.16 -21.79
N ARG A 315 -1.48 -4.34 -22.18
CA ARG A 315 -1.11 -5.19 -23.33
C ARG A 315 -1.54 -6.65 -23.16
N ARG A 316 -1.63 -7.13 -21.92
CA ARG A 316 -2.08 -8.50 -21.59
C ARG A 316 -3.59 -8.62 -21.40
N GLY A 317 -4.36 -7.52 -21.50
CA GLY A 317 -5.80 -7.52 -21.26
C GLY A 317 -6.17 -7.79 -19.80
N TRP A 318 -5.27 -7.46 -18.87
CA TRP A 318 -5.40 -7.76 -17.45
C TRP A 318 -5.82 -6.54 -16.62
N MET A 319 -5.82 -5.34 -17.21
CA MET A 319 -6.29 -4.12 -16.57
C MET A 319 -7.78 -3.90 -16.90
N GLU A 320 -8.65 -4.09 -15.91
CA GLU A 320 -10.03 -3.63 -16.02
C GLU A 320 -10.07 -2.11 -16.09
N GLN A 321 -10.81 -1.59 -17.07
CA GLN A 321 -10.93 -0.15 -17.28
C GLN A 321 -11.82 0.46 -16.20
N PRO A 322 -11.32 1.43 -15.39
CA PRO A 322 -12.19 2.15 -14.47
C PRO A 322 -13.30 2.89 -15.23
N PRO A 323 -14.48 3.09 -14.62
CA PRO A 323 -15.58 3.83 -15.23
C PRO A 323 -15.13 5.24 -15.69
N GLN A 324 -15.39 5.58 -16.95
CA GLN A 324 -14.96 6.84 -17.56
C GLN A 324 -16.12 7.78 -17.85
N SER A 325 -15.82 9.07 -17.94
CA SER A 325 -16.75 10.03 -18.54
C SER A 325 -16.92 9.73 -20.02
N VAL A 326 -18.10 10.07 -20.55
CA VAL A 326 -18.40 9.99 -21.98
C VAL A 326 -17.45 10.89 -22.79
N ASP A 327 -16.78 10.30 -23.77
CA ASP A 327 -16.04 11.04 -24.80
C ASP A 327 -17.05 11.65 -25.79
N ARG A 328 -17.32 12.94 -25.63
CA ARG A 328 -18.35 13.65 -26.42
C ARG A 328 -17.92 13.92 -27.86
N GLU A 329 -16.62 13.90 -28.15
CA GLU A 329 -16.11 14.09 -29.52
C GLU A 329 -16.34 12.80 -30.33
N LYS A 330 -16.02 11.64 -29.76
CA LYS A 330 -16.30 10.33 -30.38
C LYS A 330 -17.79 10.04 -30.61
N LEU A 331 -18.70 10.71 -29.90
CA LEU A 331 -20.14 10.56 -30.14
C LEU A 331 -20.65 11.36 -31.34
N GLN A 332 -19.83 12.26 -31.90
CA GLN A 332 -20.19 13.09 -33.05
C GLN A 332 -19.65 12.52 -34.38
N GLU A 333 -18.81 11.48 -34.31
CA GLU A 333 -18.35 10.66 -35.44
C GLU A 333 -19.34 9.53 -35.71
#